data_AF-A0A7L0URC8-F1
#
_entry.id   AF-A0A7L0URC8-F1
#
_cell.length_a   1.000
_cell.length_b   1.000
_cell.length_c   1.000
_cell.angle_alpha   90.00
_cell.angle_beta   90.00
_cell.angle_gamma   90.00
#
_symmetry.space_group_name_H-M   'P 1'
#
loop_
_entity.id
_entity.type
_entity.pdbx_description
1 polymer ?
#
loop_
_entity_poly.entity_id
_entity_poly.type
_entity_poly.pdbx_seq_one_letter_code
_entity_poly.pdbx_strand_id
1 'polypeptide(L)'
;LLVNAVLFLMTVQAFQPHAQPCFQCPFDWIRYRGKCYYFSEVEGNWTSSQDNCSALGASLAMLDSMEDLSFVMRYKGISEHWIGLLREDEEQPWQWVNRSPLSHLFRIHGAGLCAYLDDSGLSSSHCSTERSWICNKHELQ
;
A
#
# COMPACT_ATOMS: atom_id res chain seq x y z
N LEU A 1 70.33 -12.32 13.27
CA LEU A 1 70.44 -12.34 14.75
C LEU A 1 70.44 -10.87 15.16
N LEU A 2 69.40 -10.25 15.71
CA LEU A 2 68.45 -10.68 16.74
C LEU A 2 67.07 -10.07 16.46
N VAL A 3 66.04 -10.78 16.92
CA VAL A 3 64.60 -10.57 16.72
C VAL A 3 64.10 -9.43 17.60
N ASN A 4 63.13 -8.62 17.11
CA ASN A 4 61.92 -8.15 17.82
C ASN A 4 61.28 -6.98 17.04
N ALA A 5 59.96 -6.76 16.97
CA ALA A 5 58.73 -7.51 17.12
C ALA A 5 57.63 -6.41 17.15
N VAL A 6 56.50 -6.65 16.48
CA VAL A 6 55.18 -6.01 16.67
C VAL A 6 55.07 -4.49 16.34
N LEU A 7 54.04 -3.94 15.69
CA LEU A 7 52.68 -4.35 15.36
C LEU A 7 52.33 -3.75 13.99
N PHE A 8 51.70 -4.56 13.14
CA PHE A 8 50.82 -4.07 12.10
C PHE A 8 49.93 -2.97 12.69
N LEU A 9 50.12 -1.72 12.26
CA LEU A 9 49.12 -0.66 12.42
C LEU A 9 47.96 -0.98 11.48
N MET A 10 47.29 -2.11 11.71
CA MET A 10 45.91 -2.31 11.30
C MET A 10 45.17 -1.23 12.05
N THR A 11 44.96 -0.10 11.38
CA THR A 11 43.99 0.90 11.81
C THR A 11 42.73 0.12 12.07
N VAL A 12 42.41 -0.08 13.35
CA VAL A 12 41.12 -0.58 13.78
C VAL A 12 40.13 0.49 13.36
N GLN A 13 39.73 0.42 12.10
CA GLN A 13 38.61 1.18 11.61
C GLN A 13 37.44 0.62 12.37
N ALA A 14 36.95 1.39 13.33
CA ALA A 14 35.68 1.10 13.96
C ALA A 14 34.69 0.88 12.81
N PHE A 15 34.21 -0.36 12.64
CA PHE A 15 33.02 -0.61 11.86
C PHE A 15 31.91 0.12 12.60
N GLN A 16 31.71 1.39 12.28
CA GLN A 16 30.51 2.08 12.68
C GLN A 16 29.39 1.24 12.06
N PRO A 17 28.52 0.61 12.86
CA PRO A 17 27.34 -0.02 12.29
C PRO A 17 26.61 1.10 11.58
N HIS A 18 26.57 1.03 10.24
CA HIS A 18 25.68 1.89 9.48
C HIS A 18 24.31 1.52 10.00
N ALA A 19 23.72 2.39 10.80
CA ALA A 19 22.32 2.28 11.18
C ALA A 19 21.55 2.35 9.86
N GLN A 20 21.25 1.18 9.30
CA GLN A 20 20.34 1.07 8.19
C GLN A 20 19.03 1.68 8.70
N PRO A 21 18.45 2.66 7.99
CA PRO A 21 17.14 3.16 8.36
C PRO A 21 16.21 1.96 8.52
N CYS A 22 15.61 1.85 9.69
CA CYS A 22 14.62 0.81 9.91
C CYS A 22 13.39 1.21 9.12
N PHE A 23 13.26 0.65 7.92
CA PHE A 23 12.04 0.74 7.10
C PHE A 23 10.88 0.13 7.88
N GLN A 24 10.18 0.97 8.63
CA GLN A 24 9.08 0.56 9.50
C GLN A 24 7.81 1.24 9.05
N CYS A 25 6.79 0.40 8.86
CA CYS A 25 5.43 0.89 8.76
C CYS A 25 4.98 1.44 10.11
N PRO A 26 4.04 2.41 10.13
CA PRO A 26 3.46 2.88 11.38
C PRO A 26 2.86 1.73 12.19
N PHE A 27 2.68 1.95 13.49
CA PHE A 27 1.97 1.00 14.36
C PHE A 27 0.57 0.69 13.79
N ASP A 28 0.17 -0.58 13.83
CA ASP A 28 -1.06 -1.14 13.22
C ASP A 28 -1.13 -1.16 11.68
N TRP A 29 -0.01 -0.93 10.99
CA TRP A 29 0.08 -1.10 9.53
C TRP A 29 0.82 -2.39 9.17
N ILE A 30 0.36 -3.05 8.11
CA ILE A 30 0.96 -4.29 7.62
C ILE A 30 1.93 -3.97 6.49
N ARG A 31 3.20 -4.41 6.64
CA ARG A 31 4.22 -4.24 5.60
C ARG A 31 4.12 -5.35 4.55
N TYR A 32 4.09 -4.97 3.28
CA TYR A 32 4.21 -5.90 2.15
C TYR A 32 4.91 -5.23 0.97
N ARG A 33 6.01 -5.83 0.49
CA ARG A 33 6.76 -5.42 -0.71
C ARG A 33 7.09 -3.91 -0.79
N GLY A 34 7.57 -3.32 0.29
CA GLY A 34 7.96 -1.91 0.32
C GLY A 34 6.80 -0.91 0.47
N LYS A 35 5.60 -1.43 0.76
CA LYS A 35 4.41 -0.63 1.08
C LYS A 35 3.89 -0.98 2.47
N CYS A 36 3.24 -0.01 3.08
CA CYS A 36 2.50 -0.13 4.32
C CYS A 36 1.01 -0.06 4.03
N TYR A 37 0.24 -1.01 4.54
CA TYR A 37 -1.20 -1.12 4.35
C TYR A 37 -1.93 -0.96 5.68
N TYR A 38 -2.99 -0.16 5.68
CA TYR A 38 -3.91 -0.02 6.81
C TYR A 38 -5.31 -0.41 6.36
N PHE A 39 -6.02 -1.16 7.19
CA PHE A 39 -7.37 -1.64 6.94
C PHE A 39 -8.28 -0.97 7.97
N SER A 40 -9.31 -0.26 7.52
CA SER A 40 -10.20 0.47 8.43
C SER A 40 -11.10 -0.47 9.23
N GLU A 41 -11.37 -0.10 10.47
CA GLU A 41 -12.34 -0.79 11.34
C GLU A 41 -13.75 -0.20 11.24
N VAL A 42 -13.88 0.94 10.56
CA VAL A 42 -15.15 1.66 10.34
C VAL A 42 -15.42 1.79 8.84
N GLU A 43 -16.67 2.13 8.52
CA GLU A 43 -17.13 2.32 7.15
C GLU A 43 -17.23 3.82 6.78
N GLY A 44 -17.08 4.09 5.49
CA GLY A 44 -17.15 5.41 4.88
C GLY A 44 -17.52 5.30 3.40
N ASN A 45 -18.05 6.38 2.83
CA ASN A 45 -18.08 6.54 1.39
C ASN A 45 -16.67 6.74 0.81
N TRP A 46 -16.50 6.51 -0.49
CA TRP A 46 -15.19 6.49 -1.13
C TRP A 46 -14.38 7.79 -0.91
N THR A 47 -15.04 8.95 -1.00
CA THR A 47 -14.40 10.25 -0.79
C THR A 47 -13.90 10.41 0.64
N SER A 48 -14.76 10.12 1.62
CA SER A 48 -14.39 10.17 3.03
C SER A 48 -13.25 9.20 3.37
N SER A 49 -13.24 8.03 2.75
CA SER A 49 -12.17 7.05 2.92
C SER A 49 -10.83 7.55 2.37
N GLN A 50 -10.84 8.20 1.20
CA GLN A 50 -9.64 8.85 0.64
C GLN A 50 -9.14 9.99 1.54
N ASP A 51 -10.03 10.80 2.10
CA ASP A 51 -9.66 11.86 3.03
C ASP A 51 -9.04 11.30 4.31
N ASN A 52 -9.59 10.20 4.83
CA ASN A 52 -9.02 9.50 5.99
C ASN A 52 -7.62 8.95 5.70
N CYS A 53 -7.39 8.33 4.55
CA CYS A 53 -6.06 7.90 4.16
C CYS A 53 -5.10 9.08 4.01
N SER A 54 -5.56 10.19 3.43
CA SER A 54 -4.78 11.40 3.24
C SER A 54 -4.33 12.01 4.57
N ALA A 55 -5.21 12.01 5.59
CA ALA A 55 -4.89 12.44 6.94
C ALA A 55 -3.78 11.58 7.60
N LEU A 56 -3.58 10.35 7.16
CA LEU A 56 -2.52 9.43 7.59
C LEU A 56 -1.25 9.52 6.73
N GLY A 57 -1.17 10.50 5.83
CA GLY A 57 -0.07 10.65 4.88
C GLY A 57 -0.01 9.50 3.87
N ALA A 58 -1.16 8.93 3.52
CA ALA A 58 -1.34 7.82 2.60
C ALA A 58 -2.41 8.15 1.56
N SER A 59 -2.75 7.18 0.72
CA SER A 59 -3.93 7.24 -0.14
C SER A 59 -4.74 5.97 0.01
N LEU A 60 -5.99 5.95 -0.49
CA LEU A 60 -6.65 4.68 -0.75
C LEU A 60 -5.73 3.78 -1.59
N ALA A 61 -5.76 2.49 -1.29
CA ALA A 61 -4.72 1.57 -1.72
C ALA A 61 -4.59 1.52 -3.24
N MET A 62 -3.38 1.77 -3.72
CA MET A 62 -2.98 1.56 -5.12
C MET A 62 -2.20 0.25 -5.26
N LEU A 63 -2.64 -0.61 -6.17
CA LEU A 63 -2.08 -1.94 -6.36
C LEU A 63 -1.24 -1.94 -7.63
N ASP A 64 0.07 -2.18 -7.50
CA ASP A 64 0.98 -2.11 -8.65
C ASP A 64 1.06 -3.46 -9.39
N SER A 65 0.64 -4.55 -8.74
CA SER A 65 0.76 -5.89 -9.28
C SER A 65 -0.33 -6.84 -8.78
N MET A 66 -0.40 -8.02 -9.40
CA MET A 66 -1.32 -9.08 -8.97
C MET A 66 -0.94 -9.64 -7.59
N GLU A 67 0.33 -9.54 -7.21
CA GLU A 67 0.80 -9.90 -5.86
C GLU A 67 0.26 -8.93 -4.81
N ASP A 68 0.21 -7.62 -5.10
CA ASP A 68 -0.43 -6.63 -4.22
C ASP A 68 -1.92 -6.96 -4.04
N LEU A 69 -2.63 -7.25 -5.13
CA LEU A 69 -4.04 -7.68 -5.08
C LEU A 69 -4.22 -8.95 -4.26
N SER A 70 -3.40 -9.97 -4.49
CA SER A 70 -3.46 -11.24 -3.77
C SER A 70 -3.21 -11.05 -2.27
N PHE A 71 -2.29 -10.14 -1.91
CA PHE A 71 -2.03 -9.78 -0.52
C PHE A 71 -3.23 -9.10 0.12
N VAL A 72 -3.79 -8.04 -0.47
CA VAL A 72 -4.94 -7.34 0.14
C VAL A 72 -6.17 -8.23 0.24
N MET A 73 -6.42 -9.10 -0.75
CA MET A 73 -7.51 -10.08 -0.72
C MET A 73 -7.37 -11.09 0.42
N ARG A 74 -6.13 -11.49 0.75
CA ARG A 74 -5.86 -12.41 1.87
C ARG A 74 -6.09 -11.76 3.23
N TYR A 75 -5.86 -10.44 3.36
CA TYR A 75 -5.90 -9.73 4.63
C TYR A 75 -7.18 -8.93 4.89
N LYS A 76 -7.98 -8.60 3.86
CA LYS A 76 -9.21 -7.81 4.00
C LYS A 76 -10.28 -8.44 4.89
N GLY A 77 -10.18 -9.74 5.17
CA GLY A 77 -11.22 -10.48 5.90
C GLY A 77 -12.53 -10.59 5.11
N ILE A 78 -13.65 -10.53 5.82
CA ILE A 78 -15.00 -10.70 5.25
C ILE A 78 -15.62 -9.40 4.72
N SER A 79 -15.13 -8.25 5.16
CA SER A 79 -15.73 -6.96 4.77
C SER A 79 -15.32 -6.56 3.36
N GLU A 80 -16.19 -5.79 2.72
CA GLU A 80 -15.92 -5.15 1.44
C GLU A 80 -15.13 -3.86 1.66
N HIS A 81 -14.12 -3.60 0.83
CA HIS A 81 -13.17 -2.52 1.07
C HIS A 81 -12.96 -1.61 -0.15
N TRP A 82 -13.10 -0.30 0.02
CA TRP A 82 -12.68 0.68 -0.96
C TRP A 82 -11.17 0.60 -1.25
N ILE A 83 -10.82 0.79 -2.51
CA ILE A 83 -9.45 0.97 -3.00
C ILE A 83 -9.35 2.25 -3.84
N GLY A 84 -8.12 2.67 -4.13
CA GLY A 84 -7.84 3.99 -4.73
C GLY A 84 -8.06 4.04 -6.23
N LEU A 85 -9.16 3.48 -6.72
CA LEU A 85 -9.44 3.30 -8.15
C LEU A 85 -10.86 3.77 -8.48
N LEU A 86 -10.96 4.67 -9.46
CA LEU A 86 -12.20 5.33 -9.86
C LEU A 86 -12.23 5.58 -11.37
N ARG A 87 -13.42 5.91 -11.89
CA ARG A 87 -13.63 6.45 -13.24
C ARG A 87 -14.67 7.56 -13.20
N GLU A 88 -14.58 8.50 -14.13
CA GLU A 88 -15.51 9.65 -14.20
C GLU A 88 -16.91 9.21 -14.63
N ASP A 89 -16.98 8.31 -15.62
CA ASP A 89 -18.22 7.75 -16.17
C ASP A 89 -18.01 6.28 -16.58
N GLU A 90 -19.10 5.57 -16.89
CA GLU A 90 -19.03 4.14 -17.25
C GLU A 90 -18.19 3.84 -18.50
N GLU A 91 -18.09 4.80 -19.42
CA GLU A 91 -17.33 4.70 -20.67
C GLU A 91 -15.86 5.13 -20.51
N GLN A 92 -15.52 5.76 -19.38
CA GLN A 92 -14.18 6.28 -19.13
C GLN A 92 -13.26 5.20 -18.55
N PRO A 93 -11.95 5.26 -18.87
CA PRO A 93 -10.99 4.32 -18.32
C PRO A 93 -10.83 4.50 -16.81
N TRP A 94 -10.55 3.39 -16.13
CA TRP A 94 -10.22 3.38 -14.71
C TRP A 94 -8.86 4.04 -14.46
N GLN A 95 -8.81 4.87 -13.42
CA GLN A 95 -7.61 5.57 -12.97
C GLN A 95 -7.41 5.39 -11.48
N TRP A 96 -6.16 5.17 -11.09
CA TRP A 96 -5.76 5.25 -9.69
C TRP A 96 -5.86 6.69 -9.19
N VAL A 97 -5.92 6.89 -7.87
CA VAL A 97 -5.95 8.22 -7.22
C VAL A 97 -4.83 9.16 -7.64
N ASN A 98 -3.68 8.62 -8.09
CA ASN A 98 -2.57 9.40 -8.65
C ASN A 98 -2.71 9.72 -10.16
N ARG A 99 -3.88 9.43 -10.75
CA ARG A 99 -4.22 9.55 -12.18
C ARG A 99 -3.47 8.60 -13.11
N SER A 100 -2.77 7.59 -12.58
CA SER A 100 -2.20 6.56 -13.44
C SER A 100 -3.30 5.61 -13.95
N PRO A 101 -3.21 5.14 -15.20
CA PRO A 101 -4.23 4.25 -15.76
C PRO A 101 -4.13 2.85 -15.15
N LEU A 102 -5.27 2.16 -15.07
CA LEU A 102 -5.31 0.76 -14.67
C LEU A 102 -4.62 -0.15 -15.70
N SER A 103 -3.77 -1.06 -15.23
CA SER A 103 -3.18 -2.10 -16.08
C SER A 103 -4.24 -3.11 -16.55
N HIS A 104 -4.14 -3.57 -17.80
CA HIS A 104 -5.03 -4.58 -18.39
C HIS A 104 -5.06 -5.94 -17.66
N LEU A 105 -4.13 -6.17 -16.73
CA LEU A 105 -4.10 -7.36 -15.88
C LEU A 105 -5.27 -7.39 -14.88
N PHE A 106 -5.75 -6.22 -14.48
CA PHE A 106 -6.86 -6.11 -13.54
C PHE A 106 -8.20 -6.12 -14.28
N ARG A 107 -9.13 -6.93 -13.78
CA ARG A 107 -10.51 -7.00 -14.26
C ARG A 107 -11.43 -6.53 -13.16
N ILE A 108 -12.27 -5.55 -13.46
CA ILE A 108 -13.23 -4.99 -12.51
C ILE A 108 -14.62 -5.43 -12.93
N HIS A 109 -15.38 -5.93 -11.97
CA HIS A 109 -16.78 -6.29 -12.13
C HIS A 109 -17.72 -5.12 -11.78
N GLY A 110 -18.94 -5.14 -12.32
CA GLY A 110 -19.96 -4.12 -12.07
C GLY A 110 -19.87 -2.89 -12.99
N ALA A 111 -20.83 -1.99 -12.81
CA ALA A 111 -20.99 -0.77 -13.60
C ALA A 111 -20.78 0.51 -12.76
N GLY A 112 -20.31 0.41 -11.52
CA GLY A 112 -20.10 1.56 -10.65
C GLY A 112 -18.92 2.44 -11.08
N LEU A 113 -18.76 3.57 -10.39
CA LEU A 113 -17.71 4.56 -10.66
C LEU A 113 -16.52 4.46 -9.70
N CYS A 114 -16.74 3.87 -8.52
CA CYS A 114 -15.70 3.66 -7.51
C CYS A 114 -15.48 2.17 -7.29
N ALA A 115 -14.21 1.76 -7.25
CA ALA A 115 -13.83 0.35 -7.12
C ALA A 115 -13.60 -0.05 -5.67
N TYR A 116 -14.03 -1.27 -5.36
CA TYR A 116 -13.85 -1.92 -4.07
C TYR A 116 -13.43 -3.38 -4.25
N LEU A 117 -13.03 -4.01 -3.15
CA LEU A 117 -12.76 -5.43 -3.06
C LEU A 117 -13.94 -6.14 -2.40
N ASP A 118 -14.47 -7.16 -3.06
CA ASP A 118 -15.38 -8.16 -2.50
C ASP A 118 -14.71 -9.54 -2.45
N ASP A 119 -15.46 -10.60 -2.18
CA ASP A 119 -14.91 -11.97 -2.11
C ASP A 119 -14.48 -12.55 -3.47
N SER A 120 -14.95 -11.95 -4.58
CA SER A 120 -14.62 -12.35 -5.95
C SER A 120 -13.43 -11.58 -6.53
N GLY A 121 -13.05 -10.46 -5.91
CA GLY A 121 -11.92 -9.62 -6.32
C GLY A 121 -12.32 -8.16 -6.48
N LEU A 122 -11.95 -7.56 -7.61
CA LEU A 122 -12.22 -6.16 -7.89
C LEU A 122 -13.64 -5.98 -8.43
N SER A 123 -14.41 -5.12 -7.78
CA SER A 123 -15.79 -4.81 -8.13
C SER A 123 -16.02 -3.30 -8.09
N SER A 124 -17.19 -2.83 -8.53
CA SER A 124 -17.50 -1.40 -8.62
C SER A 124 -18.94 -1.10 -8.19
N SER A 125 -19.12 0.04 -7.51
CA SER A 125 -20.44 0.49 -7.04
C SER A 125 -20.53 2.03 -7.02
N HIS A 126 -21.67 2.57 -6.55
CA HIS A 126 -21.81 4.00 -6.32
C HIS A 126 -20.84 4.46 -5.22
N CYS A 127 -20.14 5.56 -5.45
CA CYS A 127 -19.12 6.08 -4.56
C CYS A 127 -19.65 6.47 -3.17
N SER A 128 -20.96 6.75 -3.05
CA SER A 128 -21.65 7.05 -1.79
C SER A 128 -21.97 5.83 -0.92
N THR A 129 -21.66 4.61 -1.39
CA THR A 129 -21.87 3.39 -0.60
C THR A 129 -20.92 3.37 0.59
N GLU A 130 -21.41 3.01 1.77
CA GLU A 130 -20.58 2.89 2.96
C GLU A 130 -19.85 1.55 2.93
N ARG A 131 -18.51 1.59 3.03
CA ARG A 131 -17.64 0.41 3.07
C ARG A 131 -16.43 0.66 3.96
N SER A 132 -15.80 -0.40 4.46
CA SER A 132 -14.43 -0.30 4.97
C SER A 132 -13.49 0.15 3.84
N TRP A 133 -12.26 0.52 4.15
CA TRP A 133 -11.29 0.96 3.15
C TRP A 133 -9.89 0.52 3.50
N ILE A 134 -9.04 0.45 2.47
CA ILE A 134 -7.62 0.13 2.64
C ILE A 134 -6.82 1.35 2.24
N CYS A 135 -5.93 1.81 3.11
CA CYS A 135 -4.93 2.81 2.79
C CYS A 135 -3.60 2.15 2.45
N ASN A 136 -2.81 2.75 1.55
CA ASN A 136 -1.40 2.43 1.45
C ASN A 136 -0.49 3.62 1.19
N LYS A 137 0.77 3.45 1.56
CA LYS A 137 1.89 4.36 1.28
C LYS A 137 3.19 3.58 1.17
N HIS A 138 4.20 4.17 0.55
CA HIS A 138 5.54 3.60 0.57
C HIS A 138 6.12 3.60 2.00
N GLU A 139 6.96 2.61 2.28
CA GLU A 139 7.74 2.62 3.51
C GLU A 139 8.64 3.86 3.58
N LEU A 140 8.80 4.43 4.78
CA LEU A 140 9.66 5.58 5.00
C LEU A 140 11.13 5.14 4.91
N GLN A 141 11.90 5.88 4.10
CA GLN A 141 13.36 5.78 4.01
C GLN A 141 14.06 6.42 5.21
#